data_AF-A0A496B7K1-F1
#
_entry.id   AF-A0A496B7K1-F1
#
_cell.length_a   1.000
_cell.length_b   1.000
_cell.length_c   1.000
_cell.angle_alpha   90.00
_cell.angle_beta   90.00
_cell.angle_gamma   90.00
#
_symmetry.space_group_name_H-M   'P 1'
#
loop_
_entity.id
_entity.type
_entity.pdbx_description
1 polymer ?
#
loop_
_entity_poly.entity_id
_entity_poly.type
_entity_poly.pdbx_seq_one_letter_code
_entity_poly.pdbx_strand_id
1 'polypeptide(L)'
;MTVKIGCIVEGHGDVKAVPVLIRRIATDLYPELTIRTYPTRVPRTKLVEVNSLERTIELTVRRIGRQGALFIILDSDDDCPAKLGPEMLQQAVNVRSDLPIAVVLAKREFEAWFLAAAESLRGQRELKNELQSPNNPEGIRDAKGWLSRQ
;
A
#
# COMPACT_ATOMS: atom_id res chain seq x y z
N MET A 1 13.18 -19.62 1.74
CA MET A 1 11.72 -19.93 1.61
C MET A 1 11.07 -18.87 0.73
N THR A 2 10.08 -19.21 -0.11
CA THR A 2 9.39 -18.20 -0.94
C THR A 2 8.03 -17.86 -0.35
N VAL A 3 7.79 -16.56 -0.12
CA VAL A 3 6.50 -16.03 0.34
C VAL A 3 5.83 -15.28 -0.81
N LYS A 4 4.57 -15.60 -1.07
CA LYS A 4 3.77 -14.92 -2.10
C LYS A 4 2.80 -13.94 -1.44
N ILE A 5 2.82 -12.68 -1.85
CA ILE A 5 1.99 -11.62 -1.29
C ILE A 5 1.12 -11.02 -2.39
N GLY A 6 -0.19 -11.13 -2.26
CA GLY A 6 -1.15 -10.46 -3.13
C GLY A 6 -1.34 -9.04 -2.64
N CYS A 7 -1.07 -8.04 -3.47
CA CYS A 7 -1.13 -6.63 -3.07
C CYS A 7 -2.35 -5.97 -3.73
N ILE A 8 -3.38 -5.62 -2.96
CA ILE A 8 -4.51 -4.84 -3.49
C ILE A 8 -4.19 -3.37 -3.26
N VAL A 9 -4.19 -2.58 -4.34
CA VAL A 9 -3.76 -1.17 -4.34
C VAL A 9 -4.72 -0.28 -5.12
N GLU A 10 -4.76 1.02 -4.81
CA GLU A 10 -5.70 1.96 -5.43
C GLU A 10 -5.12 2.64 -6.69
N GLY A 11 -3.91 3.17 -6.59
CA GLY A 11 -3.25 4.02 -7.58
C GLY A 11 -2.52 3.26 -8.69
N HIS A 12 -2.21 3.96 -9.79
CA HIS A 12 -1.38 3.39 -10.86
C HIS A 12 0.08 3.25 -10.42
N GLY A 13 0.59 4.25 -9.69
CA GLY A 13 1.94 4.26 -9.16
C GLY A 13 2.17 3.14 -8.15
N ASP A 14 1.16 2.87 -7.32
CA ASP A 14 1.17 1.91 -6.22
C ASP A 14 1.42 0.48 -6.71
N VAL A 15 0.88 0.14 -7.88
CA VAL A 15 1.11 -1.16 -8.54
C VAL A 15 2.60 -1.46 -8.69
N LYS A 16 3.42 -0.42 -8.89
CA LYS A 16 4.88 -0.54 -8.97
C LYS A 16 5.54 -0.29 -7.60
N ALA A 17 5.09 0.73 -6.87
CA ALA A 17 5.73 1.19 -5.65
C ALA A 17 5.55 0.24 -4.46
N VAL A 18 4.33 -0.24 -4.19
CA VAL A 18 4.03 -1.11 -3.04
C VAL A 18 4.83 -2.42 -3.09
N PRO A 19 4.93 -3.12 -4.24
CA PRO A 19 5.83 -4.26 -4.37
C PRO A 19 7.29 -3.99 -3.99
N VAL A 20 7.81 -2.82 -4.37
CA VAL A 20 9.19 -2.42 -4.04
C VAL A 20 9.32 -2.17 -2.54
N LEU A 21 8.36 -1.47 -1.93
CA LEU A 21 8.34 -1.20 -0.50
C LEU A 21 8.35 -2.48 0.33
N ILE A 22 7.46 -3.43 0.01
CA ILE A 22 7.37 -4.72 0.70
C ILE A 22 8.69 -5.47 0.60
N ARG A 23 9.29 -5.54 -0.60
CA ARG A 23 10.57 -6.23 -0.78
C ARG A 23 11.69 -5.56 -0.01
N ARG A 24 11.76 -4.22 0.01
CA ARG A 24 12.77 -3.48 0.76
C ARG A 24 12.68 -3.78 2.26
N ILE A 25 11.47 -3.66 2.84
CA ILE A 25 11.24 -3.98 4.26
C ILE A 25 11.60 -5.44 4.56
N ALA A 26 11.21 -6.38 3.68
CA ALA A 26 11.53 -7.78 3.87
C ALA A 26 13.03 -8.06 3.76
N THR A 27 13.78 -7.40 2.87
CA THR A 27 15.24 -7.53 2.81
C THR A 27 15.89 -7.08 4.12
N ASP A 28 15.38 -6.01 4.74
CA ASP A 28 15.94 -5.46 5.97
C ASP A 28 15.60 -6.33 7.20
N LEU A 29 14.41 -6.94 7.25
CA LEU A 29 13.93 -7.71 8.41
C LEU A 29 14.12 -9.23 8.29
N TYR A 30 14.03 -9.76 7.06
CA TYR A 30 13.97 -11.19 6.74
C TYR A 30 14.75 -11.52 5.45
N PRO A 31 16.07 -11.24 5.41
CA PRO A 31 16.89 -11.37 4.20
C PRO A 31 16.91 -12.78 3.58
N GLU A 32 16.58 -13.81 4.35
CA GLU A 32 16.49 -15.21 3.92
C GLU A 32 15.19 -15.55 3.15
N LEU A 33 14.20 -14.66 3.17
CA LEU A 33 12.93 -14.86 2.49
C LEU A 33 12.97 -14.30 1.07
N THR A 34 12.53 -15.10 0.11
CA THR A 34 12.25 -14.62 -1.25
C THR A 34 10.82 -14.16 -1.34
N ILE A 35 10.59 -12.85 -1.47
CA ILE A 35 9.25 -12.29 -1.59
C ILE A 35 8.82 -12.17 -3.06
N ARG A 36 7.68 -12.75 -3.41
CA ARG A 36 7.00 -12.57 -4.71
C ARG A 36 5.69 -11.83 -4.52
N THR A 37 5.56 -10.68 -5.14
CA THR A 37 4.40 -9.79 -5.01
C THR A 37 3.51 -9.86 -6.25
N TYR A 38 2.19 -9.83 -6.05
CA TYR A 38 1.20 -9.91 -7.11
C TYR A 38 0.22 -8.74 -6.95
N PRO A 39 0.53 -7.57 -7.55
CA PRO A 39 -0.32 -6.41 -7.41
C PRO A 39 -1.61 -6.54 -8.23
N THR A 40 -2.72 -6.13 -7.63
CA THR A 40 -4.04 -6.01 -8.24
C THR A 40 -4.53 -4.60 -7.96
N ARG A 41 -4.71 -3.81 -9.03
CA ARG A 41 -5.22 -2.45 -8.89
C ARG A 41 -6.74 -2.45 -8.84
N VAL A 42 -7.32 -1.75 -7.87
CA VAL A 42 -8.75 -1.42 -7.84
C VAL A 42 -8.94 0.06 -7.53
N PRO A 43 -9.42 0.87 -8.49
CA PRO A 43 -9.76 2.26 -8.22
C PRO A 43 -10.81 2.37 -7.11
N ARG A 44 -10.75 3.41 -6.28
CA ARG A 44 -11.73 3.67 -5.21
C ARG A 44 -13.17 3.67 -5.69
N THR A 45 -13.42 4.24 -6.87
CA THR A 45 -14.75 4.24 -7.52
C THR A 45 -15.32 2.85 -7.74
N LYS A 46 -14.46 1.83 -7.90
CA LYS A 46 -14.89 0.44 -7.99
C LYS A 46 -15.01 -0.21 -6.63
N LEU A 47 -14.22 0.17 -5.62
CA LEU A 47 -14.29 -0.43 -4.29
C LEU A 47 -15.61 -0.16 -3.57
N VAL A 48 -16.27 0.96 -3.89
CA VAL A 48 -17.61 1.29 -3.36
C VAL A 48 -18.74 0.48 -4.00
N GLU A 49 -18.48 -0.24 -5.09
CA GLU A 49 -19.47 -1.13 -5.70
C GLU A 49 -19.69 -2.37 -4.81
N VAL A 50 -20.94 -2.83 -4.76
CA VAL A 50 -21.35 -4.01 -3.99
C VAL A 50 -20.48 -5.21 -4.37
N ASN A 51 -19.90 -5.87 -3.35
CA ASN A 51 -19.04 -7.06 -3.44
C ASN A 51 -17.74 -6.88 -4.25
N SER A 52 -17.35 -5.65 -4.56
CA SER A 52 -16.14 -5.38 -5.35
C SER A 52 -14.86 -5.79 -4.62
N LEU A 53 -14.77 -5.50 -3.32
CA LEU A 53 -13.66 -5.93 -2.48
C LEU A 53 -13.54 -7.46 -2.45
N GLU A 54 -14.65 -8.17 -2.24
CA GLU A 54 -14.69 -9.64 -2.20
C GLU A 54 -14.19 -10.25 -3.52
N ARG A 55 -14.69 -9.76 -4.66
CA ARG A 55 -14.25 -10.20 -5.99
C ARG A 55 -12.76 -9.95 -6.20
N THR A 56 -12.25 -8.81 -5.75
CA THR A 56 -10.83 -8.47 -5.87
C THR A 56 -9.97 -9.37 -5.02
N ILE A 57 -10.38 -9.66 -3.79
CA ILE A 57 -9.73 -10.60 -2.89
C ILE A 57 -9.64 -11.95 -3.59
N GLU A 58 -10.76 -12.50 -4.09
CA GLU A 58 -10.76 -13.80 -4.76
C GLU A 58 -9.85 -13.85 -5.99
N LEU A 59 -9.90 -12.81 -6.84
CA LEU A 59 -9.03 -12.71 -8.01
C LEU A 59 -7.55 -12.68 -7.61
N THR A 60 -7.22 -11.94 -6.55
CA THR A 60 -5.84 -11.82 -6.07
C THR A 60 -5.37 -13.13 -5.44
N VAL A 61 -6.23 -13.81 -4.67
CA VAL A 61 -5.89 -15.09 -4.07
C VAL A 61 -5.62 -16.16 -5.13
N ARG A 62 -6.40 -16.20 -6.21
CA ARG A 62 -6.15 -17.14 -7.32
C ARG A 62 -4.74 -17.01 -7.90
N ARG A 63 -4.11 -15.84 -7.84
CA ARG A 63 -2.73 -15.60 -8.33
C ARG A 63 -1.67 -16.08 -7.34
N ILE A 64 -1.91 -15.94 -6.04
CA ILE A 64 -0.92 -16.29 -5.00
C ILE A 64 -1.07 -17.74 -4.49
N GLY A 65 -2.25 -18.33 -4.63
CA GLY A 65 -2.59 -19.65 -4.09
C GLY A 65 -2.86 -19.64 -2.59
N ARG A 66 -3.16 -20.82 -2.03
CA ARG A 66 -3.63 -20.99 -0.63
C ARG A 66 -2.53 -20.83 0.44
N GLN A 67 -1.26 -20.71 0.04
CA GLN A 67 -0.12 -20.53 0.96
C GLN A 67 0.46 -19.11 0.91
N GLY A 68 -0.26 -18.17 0.29
CA GLY A 68 0.15 -16.76 0.21
C GLY A 68 -0.36 -15.94 1.39
N ALA A 69 -0.14 -14.63 1.32
CA ALA A 69 -0.73 -13.64 2.19
C ALA A 69 -1.36 -12.50 1.37
N LEU A 70 -2.38 -11.85 1.92
CA LEU A 70 -2.98 -10.65 1.32
C LEU A 70 -2.51 -9.41 2.07
N PHE A 71 -2.11 -8.41 1.28
CA PHE A 71 -1.79 -7.08 1.75
C PHE A 71 -2.66 -6.08 0.98
N ILE A 72 -3.55 -5.41 1.68
CA ILE A 72 -4.44 -4.39 1.11
C ILE A 72 -3.93 -3.04 1.58
N ILE A 73 -3.58 -2.16 0.65
CA ILE A 73 -3.18 -0.79 0.96
C ILE A 73 -3.96 0.19 0.09
N LEU A 74 -4.67 1.10 0.74
CA LEU A 74 -5.53 2.07 0.08
C LEU A 74 -5.36 3.44 0.71
N ASP A 75 -5.73 4.47 -0.03
CA ASP A 75 -5.76 5.83 0.47
C ASP A 75 -6.99 6.02 1.36
N SER A 76 -6.85 6.71 2.49
CA SER A 76 -7.99 7.01 3.33
C SER A 76 -8.73 8.28 2.88
N ASP A 77 -8.13 9.09 2.01
CA ASP A 77 -8.59 10.45 1.73
C ASP A 77 -8.91 11.21 3.03
N ASP A 78 -10.13 11.72 3.17
CA ASP A 78 -10.60 12.42 4.36
C ASP A 78 -11.21 11.49 5.42
N ASP A 79 -11.36 10.19 5.14
CA ASP A 79 -11.83 9.20 6.11
C ASP A 79 -10.78 8.95 7.22
N CYS A 80 -11.22 8.35 8.32
CA CYS A 80 -10.35 7.99 9.44
C CYS A 80 -9.76 6.58 9.26
N PRO A 81 -8.44 6.42 9.03
CA PRO A 81 -7.80 5.11 8.87
C PRO A 81 -8.05 4.15 10.04
N ALA A 82 -8.05 4.69 11.26
CA ALA A 82 -8.22 3.91 12.49
C ALA A 82 -9.63 3.30 12.64
N LYS A 83 -10.63 3.81 11.91
CA LYS A 83 -11.98 3.24 11.85
C LYS A 83 -12.14 2.33 10.63
N LEU A 84 -11.81 2.86 9.46
CA LEU A 84 -12.02 2.17 8.18
C LEU A 84 -11.12 0.94 8.02
N GLY A 85 -9.89 0.98 8.52
CA GLY A 85 -8.93 -0.13 8.42
C GLY A 85 -9.41 -1.40 9.12
N PRO A 86 -9.76 -1.36 10.42
CA PRO A 86 -10.31 -2.52 11.11
C PRO A 86 -11.61 -3.06 10.49
N GLU A 87 -12.51 -2.18 10.05
CA GLU A 87 -13.76 -2.58 9.36
C GLU A 87 -13.47 -3.35 8.08
N MET A 88 -12.56 -2.84 7.25
CA MET A 88 -12.17 -3.48 6.00
C MET A 88 -11.38 -4.78 6.23
N LEU A 89 -10.55 -4.85 7.27
CA LEU A 89 -9.88 -6.09 7.67
C LEU A 89 -10.91 -7.16 8.03
N GLN A 90 -11.93 -6.80 8.83
CA GLN A 90 -13.00 -7.73 9.20
C GLN A 90 -13.74 -8.24 7.96
N GLN A 91 -14.07 -7.35 7.02
CA GLN A 91 -14.68 -7.74 5.74
C GLN A 91 -13.78 -8.70 4.96
N ALA A 92 -12.49 -8.39 4.82
CA ALA A 92 -11.56 -9.22 4.09
C ALA A 92 -11.38 -10.62 4.71
N VAL A 93 -11.33 -10.70 6.05
CA VAL A 93 -11.28 -11.97 6.79
C VAL A 93 -12.56 -12.77 6.63
N ASN A 94 -13.73 -12.13 6.58
CA ASN A 94 -14.99 -12.81 6.31
C ASN A 94 -15.03 -13.47 4.92
N VAL A 95 -14.34 -12.88 3.93
CA VAL A 95 -14.19 -13.48 2.60
C VAL A 95 -13.17 -14.62 2.63
N ARG A 96 -12.01 -14.42 3.27
CA ARG A 96 -10.89 -15.37 3.29
C ARG A 96 -10.22 -15.50 4.66
N SER A 97 -10.83 -16.30 5.54
CA SER A 97 -10.29 -16.59 6.87
C SER A 97 -9.12 -17.57 6.89
N ASP A 98 -8.84 -18.23 5.76
CA ASP A 98 -7.77 -19.23 5.61
C ASP A 98 -6.40 -18.62 5.24
N LEU A 99 -6.30 -17.30 5.10
CA LEU A 99 -5.07 -16.61 4.74
C LEU A 99 -4.70 -15.54 5.77
N PRO A 100 -3.39 -15.28 5.97
CA PRO A 100 -2.96 -14.05 6.62
C PRO A 100 -3.36 -12.83 5.79
N ILE A 101 -4.04 -11.88 6.42
CA ILE A 101 -4.49 -10.63 5.80
C ILE A 101 -4.02 -9.45 6.64
N ALA A 102 -3.41 -8.47 5.98
CA ALA A 102 -3.14 -7.16 6.54
C ALA A 102 -3.81 -6.08 5.68
N VAL A 103 -4.48 -5.13 6.35
CA VAL A 103 -5.11 -3.97 5.72
C VAL A 103 -4.47 -2.71 6.30
N VAL A 104 -3.98 -1.83 5.42
CA VAL A 104 -3.33 -0.57 5.77
C VAL A 104 -4.02 0.56 5.00
N LEU A 105 -4.45 1.58 5.73
CA LEU A 105 -5.05 2.78 5.14
C LEU A 105 -4.04 3.91 5.30
N ALA A 106 -3.47 4.39 4.20
CA ALA A 106 -2.57 5.53 4.22
C ALA A 106 -3.38 6.79 4.53
N LYS A 107 -2.95 7.60 5.50
CA LYS A 107 -3.70 8.81 5.85
C LYS A 107 -3.62 9.80 4.70
N ARG A 108 -4.79 10.11 4.12
CA ARG A 108 -4.98 10.87 2.88
C ARG A 108 -4.45 10.15 1.65
N GLU A 109 -3.14 10.03 1.53
CA GLU A 109 -2.46 9.58 0.31
C GLU A 109 -1.26 8.71 0.70
N PHE A 110 -1.06 7.58 0.01
CA PHE A 110 0.14 6.76 0.10
C PHE A 110 1.40 7.57 -0.18
N GLU A 111 1.31 8.61 -1.02
CA GLU A 111 2.43 9.48 -1.31
C GLU A 111 2.96 10.28 -0.11
N ALA A 112 2.15 10.47 0.94
CA ALA A 112 2.60 11.12 2.17
C ALA A 112 3.74 10.38 2.86
N TRP A 113 3.89 9.07 2.65
CA TRP A 113 5.02 8.30 3.20
C TRP A 113 6.36 8.67 2.56
N PHE A 114 6.35 9.12 1.31
CA PHE A 114 7.57 9.64 0.66
C PHE A 114 7.94 11.02 1.17
N LEU A 115 6.95 11.82 1.60
CA LEU A 115 7.22 13.06 2.32
C LEU A 115 7.91 12.78 3.65
N ALA A 116 7.42 11.80 4.41
CA ALA A 116 8.05 11.38 5.66
C ALA A 116 9.49 10.88 5.47
N ALA A 117 9.80 10.34 4.30
CA ALA A 117 11.12 9.84 3.92
C ALA A 117 11.93 10.80 3.03
N ALA A 118 11.55 12.08 2.97
CA ALA A 118 12.08 13.04 2.00
C ALA A 118 13.62 13.15 2.02
N GLU A 119 14.25 13.06 3.19
CA GLU A 119 15.71 13.06 3.33
C GLU A 119 16.37 11.89 2.60
N SER A 120 15.71 10.73 2.53
CA SER A 120 16.22 9.56 1.79
C SER A 120 16.13 9.72 0.27
N LEU A 121 15.42 10.75 -0.21
CA LEU A 121 15.19 11.03 -1.63
C LEU A 121 16.06 12.20 -2.16
N ARG A 122 16.89 12.80 -1.31
CA ARG A 122 17.80 13.91 -1.68
C ARG A 122 18.64 13.57 -2.91
N GLY A 123 18.71 14.49 -3.88
CA GLY A 123 19.49 14.34 -5.10
C GLY A 123 18.95 13.30 -6.09
N GLN A 124 17.82 12.67 -5.79
CA GLN A 124 17.15 11.75 -6.71
C GLN A 124 16.06 12.48 -7.48
N ARG A 125 15.91 12.17 -8.77
CA ARG A 125 14.79 12.70 -9.59
C ARG A 125 14.65 14.23 -9.50
N GLU A 126 15.78 14.94 -9.52
CA GLU A 126 15.86 16.41 -9.47
C GLU A 126 15.46 17.03 -8.11
N LEU A 127 15.19 16.23 -7.08
CA LEU A 127 14.95 16.72 -5.73
C LEU A 127 16.21 17.36 -5.14
N LYS A 128 16.05 18.49 -4.44
CA LYS A 128 17.16 19.20 -3.78
C LYS A 128 17.94 18.31 -2.82
N ASN A 129 19.25 18.52 -2.76
CA ASN A 129 20.13 17.84 -1.80
C ASN A 129 19.84 18.20 -0.35
N GLU A 130 19.20 19.35 -0.10
CA GLU A 130 18.84 19.83 1.23
C GLU A 130 17.37 19.58 1.59
N LEU A 131 16.68 18.73 0.81
CA LEU A 131 15.28 18.39 1.04
C LEU A 131 15.05 17.89 2.48
N GLN A 132 14.08 18.47 3.17
CA GLN A 132 13.68 18.07 4.52
C GLN A 132 12.23 17.60 4.50
N SER A 133 11.94 16.58 5.30
CA SER A 133 10.59 16.12 5.53
C SER A 133 9.78 17.23 6.21
N PRO A 134 8.52 17.47 5.78
CA PRO A 134 7.65 18.39 6.48
C PRO A 134 7.28 17.84 7.88
N ASN A 135 7.05 18.73 8.86
CA ASN A 135 6.74 18.32 10.23
C ASN A 135 5.50 17.41 10.37
N ASN A 136 4.52 17.56 9.48
CA ASN A 136 3.33 16.71 9.44
C ASN A 136 3.07 16.22 7.99
N PRO A 137 3.78 15.17 7.53
CA PRO A 137 3.68 14.65 6.17
C PRO A 137 2.26 14.26 5.78
N GLU A 138 1.56 13.54 6.65
CA GLU A 138 0.18 13.08 6.44
C GLU A 138 -0.86 14.22 6.49
N GLY A 139 -0.47 15.41 6.96
CA GLY A 139 -1.30 16.61 6.96
C GLY A 139 -1.38 17.29 5.60
N ILE A 140 -0.42 17.06 4.70
CA ILE A 140 -0.33 17.72 3.39
C ILE A 140 -1.30 17.05 2.41
N ARG A 141 -2.10 17.86 1.69
CA ARG A 141 -2.83 17.41 0.49
C ARG A 141 -1.92 17.52 -0.72
N ASP A 142 -2.10 16.65 -1.71
CA ASP A 142 -1.30 16.63 -2.93
C ASP A 142 0.20 16.47 -2.62
N ALA A 143 0.54 15.32 -2.00
CA ALA A 143 1.92 15.00 -1.63
C ALA A 143 2.83 14.94 -2.87
N LYS A 144 2.29 14.49 -4.01
CA LYS A 144 3.00 14.52 -5.31
C LYS A 144 3.34 15.94 -5.75
N GLY A 145 2.39 16.86 -5.69
CA GLY A 145 2.64 18.25 -6.03
C GLY A 145 3.59 18.91 -5.04
N TRP A 146 3.55 18.54 -3.75
CA TRP A 146 4.54 19.00 -2.78
C TRP A 146 5.95 18.59 -3.18
N LEU A 147 6.18 17.33 -3.56
CA LEU A 147 7.48 16.83 -4.02
C LEU A 147 7.94 17.50 -5.31
N SER A 148 7.02 17.73 -6.25
CA SER A 148 7.32 18.38 -7.54
C SER A 148 7.76 19.84 -7.40
N ARG A 149 7.51 20.47 -6.24
CA ARG A 149 7.93 21.85 -5.93
C ARG A 149 9.24 21.92 -5.14
N GLN A 150 9.81 20.77 -4.76
CA GLN A 150 11.02 20.71 -3.94
C GLN A 150 12.28 20.95 -4.73
#